data_AF-A0A5S5CK19-F1
#
_entry.id   AF-A0A5S5CK19-F1
#
_cell.length_a   1.000
_cell.length_b   1.000
_cell.length_c   1.000
_cell.angle_alpha   90.00
_cell.angle_beta   90.00
_cell.angle_gamma   90.00
#
_symmetry.space_group_name_H-M   'P 1'
#
loop_
_entity.id
_entity.type
_entity.pdbx_description
1 polymer ?
#
loop_
_entity_poly.entity_id
_entity_poly.type
_entity_poly.pdbx_seq_one_letter_code
_entity_poly.pdbx_strand_id
1 'polypeptide(L)'
;MSKRRLFRSASLGSFLLLSALLFGCTANIPETGESGLPAHLTVDLHLPKTLEVGEDADFSVEVSKGGKPVRHTEQAQFLFWPEGKSNAAVTMKATESLPGVYTVSHRIDGEGIYYVQSLIQTGGERVLPIKRFAVGPKAVEELIAMESAARSDETAHGEHH
;
A
#
# COMPACT_ATOMS: atom_id res chain seq x y z
N MET A 1 71.68 52.45 -24.89
CA MET A 1 70.23 52.58 -25.20
C MET A 1 69.56 51.28 -24.78
N SER A 2 68.54 51.21 -23.92
CA SER A 2 67.25 51.95 -23.80
C SER A 2 66.20 51.53 -24.85
N LYS A 3 64.92 51.39 -24.44
CA LYS A 3 63.89 50.40 -24.90
C LYS A 3 64.24 48.96 -24.40
N ARG A 4 63.32 48.01 -24.13
CA ARG A 4 61.83 47.93 -24.08
C ARG A 4 61.38 47.10 -22.84
N ARG A 5 60.07 47.12 -22.50
CA ARG A 5 59.31 46.41 -21.46
C ARG A 5 58.32 45.35 -21.99
N LEU A 6 58.09 44.33 -21.16
CA LEU A 6 56.83 43.62 -20.79
C LEU A 6 55.61 43.64 -21.75
N PHE A 7 54.94 42.51 -21.99
CA PHE A 7 53.74 42.10 -21.22
C PHE A 7 53.24 40.68 -21.54
N ARG A 8 52.50 40.13 -20.57
CA ARG A 8 51.96 38.78 -20.39
C ARG A 8 50.93 38.34 -21.45
N SER A 9 50.93 37.05 -21.79
CA SER A 9 49.72 36.26 -22.09
C SER A 9 49.93 34.83 -21.56
N ALA A 10 49.56 34.57 -20.31
CA ALA A 10 48.24 34.06 -19.94
C ALA A 10 48.06 32.58 -20.34
N SER A 11 48.46 31.70 -19.41
CA SER A 11 48.06 30.29 -19.39
C SER A 11 46.53 30.19 -19.36
N LEU A 12 45.91 29.87 -20.50
CA LEU A 12 44.45 29.74 -20.59
C LEU A 12 43.95 28.80 -21.72
N GLY A 13 44.80 27.92 -22.24
CA GLY A 13 44.41 26.94 -23.28
C GLY A 13 43.94 25.59 -22.75
N SER A 14 44.53 25.10 -21.65
CA SER A 14 44.34 23.71 -21.18
C SER A 14 43.20 23.51 -20.18
N PHE A 15 42.45 24.57 -19.83
CA PHE A 15 41.40 24.50 -18.80
C PHE A 15 39.98 24.40 -19.36
N LEU A 16 39.80 24.48 -20.68
CA LEU A 16 38.49 24.57 -21.33
C LEU A 16 38.00 23.25 -21.94
N LEU A 17 38.79 22.17 -21.84
CA LEU A 17 38.45 20.84 -22.35
C LEU A 17 38.04 19.83 -21.25
N LEU A 18 38.10 20.22 -19.98
CA LEU A 18 37.76 19.36 -18.83
C LEU A 18 36.33 19.56 -18.31
N SER A 19 35.57 20.50 -18.89
CA SER A 19 34.29 20.98 -18.36
C SER A 19 33.05 20.27 -18.89
N ALA A 20 33.20 19.29 -19.80
CA ALA A 20 32.10 18.74 -20.60
C ALA A 20 31.60 17.33 -20.19
N LEU A 21 32.12 16.75 -19.10
CA LEU A 21 31.80 15.38 -18.66
C LEU A 21 30.79 15.29 -17.50
N LEU A 22 30.26 16.41 -17.02
CA LEU A 22 29.24 16.44 -15.97
C LEU A 22 27.83 16.26 -16.53
N PHE A 23 27.61 15.14 -17.23
CA PHE A 23 26.26 14.58 -17.39
C PHE A 23 25.80 14.02 -16.04
N GLY A 24 25.33 14.91 -15.16
CA GLY A 24 24.79 14.52 -13.87
C GLY A 24 23.58 13.61 -14.05
N CYS A 25 23.64 12.41 -13.48
CA CYS A 25 22.46 11.57 -13.35
C CYS A 25 21.41 12.37 -12.55
N THR A 26 20.28 12.69 -13.18
CA THR A 26 19.13 13.24 -12.46
C THR A 26 18.56 12.14 -11.55
N ALA A 27 19.04 12.11 -10.30
CA ALA A 27 18.52 11.20 -9.30
C ALA A 27 17.07 11.62 -9.01
N ASN A 28 16.12 10.76 -9.39
CA ASN A 28 14.75 10.87 -8.89
C ASN A 28 14.80 10.59 -7.39
N ILE A 29 14.87 11.65 -6.60
CA ILE A 29 14.82 11.55 -5.13
C ILE A 29 13.40 11.07 -4.78
N PRO A 30 13.23 9.91 -4.12
CA PRO A 30 11.91 9.46 -3.72
C PRO A 30 11.33 10.43 -2.68
N GLU A 31 10.04 10.72 -2.77
CA GLU A 31 9.30 11.46 -1.73
C GLU A 31 9.59 10.82 -0.36
N THR A 32 10.21 11.57 0.55
CA THR A 32 10.61 11.05 1.86
C THR A 32 9.42 11.09 2.82
N GLY A 33 9.12 9.95 3.46
CA GLY A 33 8.10 9.88 4.52
C GLY A 33 8.61 10.46 5.84
N GLU A 34 7.71 10.57 6.84
CA GLU A 34 8.02 11.16 8.15
C GLU A 34 9.21 10.49 8.87
N SER A 35 9.45 9.21 8.62
CA SER A 35 10.56 8.44 9.19
C SER A 35 11.93 8.66 8.49
N GLY A 36 12.03 9.57 7.52
CA GLY A 36 13.27 9.81 6.76
C GLY A 36 13.61 8.75 5.71
N LEU A 37 12.75 7.74 5.55
CA LEU A 37 12.83 6.69 4.52
C LEU A 37 11.99 7.06 3.29
N PRO A 38 12.24 6.45 2.11
CA PRO A 38 11.33 6.56 0.96
C PRO A 38 9.89 6.24 1.38
N ALA A 39 8.93 7.08 0.98
CA ALA A 39 7.53 6.82 1.24
C ALA A 39 7.08 5.57 0.47
N HIS A 40 6.42 4.64 1.18
CA HIS A 40 5.82 3.43 0.63
C HIS A 40 4.30 3.57 0.54
N LEU A 41 3.68 2.80 -0.36
CA LEU A 41 2.23 2.70 -0.44
C LEU A 41 1.66 1.94 0.79
N THR A 42 0.89 2.66 1.61
CA THR A 42 0.16 2.14 2.77
C THR A 42 -1.29 1.87 2.37
N VAL A 43 -1.81 0.71 2.78
CA VAL A 43 -3.17 0.25 2.45
C VAL A 43 -3.78 -0.41 3.69
N ASP A 44 -4.76 0.22 4.34
CA ASP A 44 -5.54 -0.39 5.43
C ASP A 44 -6.95 -0.76 4.96
N LEU A 45 -7.30 -2.03 5.13
CA LEU A 45 -8.54 -2.65 4.70
C LEU A 45 -9.55 -2.64 5.86
N HIS A 46 -10.59 -1.83 5.78
CA HIS A 46 -11.60 -1.73 6.83
C HIS A 46 -12.80 -2.64 6.53
N LEU A 47 -13.17 -3.41 7.56
CA LEU A 47 -14.40 -4.19 7.59
C LEU A 47 -15.54 -3.32 8.15
N PRO A 48 -16.80 -3.52 7.69
CA PRO A 48 -17.97 -2.97 8.36
C PRO A 48 -18.08 -3.50 9.80
N LYS A 49 -18.68 -2.70 10.70
CA LYS A 49 -18.79 -3.04 12.13
C LYS A 49 -19.73 -4.20 12.43
N THR A 50 -20.71 -4.42 11.55
CA THR A 50 -21.78 -5.41 11.67
C THR A 50 -22.01 -6.03 10.30
N LEU A 51 -22.21 -7.35 10.26
CA LEU A 51 -22.43 -8.11 9.04
C LEU A 51 -23.55 -9.11 9.25
N GLU A 52 -24.71 -8.81 8.67
CA GLU A 52 -25.91 -9.65 8.72
C GLU A 52 -26.15 -10.36 7.39
N VAL A 53 -26.82 -11.50 7.45
CA VAL A 53 -27.03 -12.38 6.29
C VAL A 53 -28.06 -11.75 5.34
N GLY A 54 -27.67 -11.52 4.10
CA GLY A 54 -28.54 -10.95 3.07
C GLY A 54 -28.70 -9.43 3.13
N GLU A 55 -27.96 -8.73 3.98
CA GLU A 55 -27.88 -7.26 3.98
C GLU A 55 -26.66 -6.77 3.17
N ASP A 56 -26.78 -5.59 2.57
CA ASP A 56 -25.65 -4.90 1.93
C ASP A 56 -24.77 -4.23 2.99
N ALA A 57 -23.45 -4.45 2.90
CA ALA A 57 -22.48 -3.83 3.81
C ALA A 57 -21.32 -3.19 3.03
N ASP A 58 -20.86 -2.04 3.50
CA ASP A 58 -19.74 -1.31 2.90
C ASP A 58 -18.39 -1.81 3.42
N PHE A 59 -17.57 -2.33 2.52
CA PHE A 59 -16.16 -2.61 2.74
C PHE A 59 -15.34 -1.47 2.15
N SER A 60 -14.33 -1.00 2.86
CA SER A 60 -13.51 0.12 2.40
C SER A 60 -12.02 -0.13 2.61
N VAL A 61 -11.19 0.63 1.90
CA VAL A 61 -9.75 0.58 2.02
C VAL A 61 -9.18 2.00 1.91
N GLU A 62 -8.41 2.42 2.91
CA GLU A 62 -7.68 3.68 2.90
C GLU A 62 -6.29 3.48 2.30
N VAL A 63 -5.97 4.30 1.30
CA VAL A 63 -4.73 4.23 0.51
C VAL A 63 -3.98 5.55 0.67
N SER A 64 -2.78 5.48 1.23
CA SER A 64 -1.93 6.65 1.45
C SER A 64 -0.46 6.37 1.12
N LYS A 65 0.32 7.42 0.90
CA LYS A 65 1.77 7.34 0.67
C LYS A 65 2.43 8.54 1.33
N GLY A 66 3.33 8.28 2.28
CA GLY A 66 4.00 9.33 3.06
C GLY A 66 3.00 10.23 3.81
N GLY A 67 1.94 9.64 4.39
CA GLY A 67 0.89 10.36 5.13
C GLY A 67 -0.12 11.13 4.26
N LYS A 68 0.01 11.10 2.92
CA LYS A 68 -0.92 11.78 1.99
C LYS A 68 -1.85 10.74 1.32
N PRO A 69 -3.17 11.00 1.19
CA PRO A 69 -4.08 10.10 0.50
C PRO A 69 -3.75 9.98 -0.99
N VAL A 70 -3.77 8.75 -1.52
CA VAL A 70 -3.48 8.46 -2.93
C VAL A 70 -4.78 8.28 -3.68
N ARG A 71 -5.05 9.21 -4.60
CA ARG A 71 -6.24 9.23 -5.45
C ARG A 71 -5.98 8.56 -6.80
N HIS A 72 -7.05 8.22 -7.50
CA HIS A 72 -7.04 7.70 -8.88
C HIS A 72 -6.07 6.52 -9.09
N THR A 73 -6.05 5.56 -8.16
CA THR A 73 -5.28 4.31 -8.28
C THR A 73 -5.58 3.59 -9.60
N GLU A 74 -4.55 2.98 -10.23
CA GLU A 74 -4.67 2.21 -11.47
C GLU A 74 -5.66 1.04 -11.31
N GLN A 75 -5.61 0.38 -10.15
CA GLN A 75 -6.48 -0.71 -9.78
C GLN A 75 -6.87 -0.57 -8.30
N ALA A 76 -8.17 -0.60 -8.03
CA ALA A 76 -8.74 -0.79 -6.70
C ALA A 76 -9.87 -1.83 -6.82
N GLN A 77 -9.62 -3.01 -6.27
CA GLN A 77 -10.54 -4.14 -6.32
C GLN A 77 -10.62 -4.83 -4.97
N PHE A 78 -11.76 -5.47 -4.71
CA PHE A 78 -11.99 -6.35 -3.56
C PHE A 78 -12.32 -7.73 -4.09
N LEU A 79 -11.70 -8.76 -3.50
CA LEU A 79 -11.95 -10.16 -3.78
C LEU A 79 -12.55 -10.78 -2.52
N PHE A 80 -13.74 -11.37 -2.64
CA PHE A 80 -14.48 -12.00 -1.54
C PHE A 80 -14.63 -13.49 -1.77
N TRP A 81 -14.36 -14.34 -0.78
CA TRP A 81 -14.61 -15.78 -0.87
C TRP A 81 -14.96 -16.42 0.49
N PRO A 82 -15.77 -17.50 0.51
CA PRO A 82 -15.98 -18.28 1.73
C PRO A 82 -14.72 -19.04 2.14
N GLU A 83 -14.55 -19.31 3.44
CA GLU A 83 -13.45 -20.14 3.94
C GLU A 83 -13.42 -21.52 3.26
N GLY A 84 -12.21 -21.99 2.94
CA GLY A 84 -11.98 -23.21 2.16
C GLY A 84 -12.36 -23.15 0.67
N LYS A 85 -12.91 -22.04 0.16
CA LYS A 85 -13.45 -21.92 -1.22
C LYS A 85 -12.85 -20.74 -2.00
N SER A 86 -11.53 -20.56 -1.95
CA SER A 86 -10.83 -19.46 -2.67
C SER A 86 -10.99 -19.49 -4.19
N ASN A 87 -11.30 -20.65 -4.78
CA ASN A 87 -11.64 -20.78 -6.20
C ASN A 87 -13.02 -20.21 -6.57
N ALA A 88 -13.87 -19.89 -5.59
CA ALA A 88 -15.17 -19.26 -5.76
C ALA A 88 -15.14 -17.75 -5.50
N ALA A 89 -13.97 -17.11 -5.63
CA ALA A 89 -13.80 -15.70 -5.32
C ALA A 89 -14.58 -14.77 -6.28
N VAL A 90 -15.37 -13.87 -5.69
CA VAL A 90 -16.08 -12.80 -6.38
C VAL A 90 -15.18 -11.56 -6.39
N THR A 91 -14.84 -11.04 -7.57
CA THR A 91 -14.05 -9.81 -7.71
C THR A 91 -14.96 -8.62 -8.00
N MET A 92 -14.82 -7.56 -7.22
CA MET A 92 -15.59 -6.32 -7.37
C MET A 92 -14.63 -5.12 -7.53
N LYS A 93 -14.97 -4.18 -8.41
CA LYS A 93 -14.23 -2.92 -8.55
C LYS A 93 -14.72 -1.92 -7.51
N ALA A 94 -13.79 -1.30 -6.79
CA ALA A 94 -14.12 -0.26 -5.82
C ALA A 94 -14.31 1.11 -6.48
N THR A 95 -15.05 1.99 -5.81
CA THR A 95 -15.22 3.40 -6.18
C THR A 95 -14.50 4.28 -5.16
N GLU A 96 -13.78 5.31 -5.61
CA GLU A 96 -13.20 6.32 -4.72
C GLU A 96 -14.35 7.14 -4.09
N SER A 97 -14.63 6.92 -2.81
CA SER A 97 -15.75 7.54 -2.08
C SER A 97 -15.33 8.82 -1.36
N LEU A 98 -14.09 8.83 -0.86
CA LEU A 98 -13.40 9.97 -0.26
C LEU A 98 -11.94 9.99 -0.76
N PRO A 99 -11.18 11.08 -0.53
CA PRO A 99 -9.79 11.18 -0.98
C PRO A 99 -8.92 10.00 -0.51
N GLY A 100 -8.53 9.11 -1.42
CA GLY A 100 -7.77 7.91 -1.11
C GLY A 100 -8.55 6.79 -0.37
N VAL A 101 -9.88 6.92 -0.22
CA VAL A 101 -10.72 5.86 0.33
C VAL A 101 -11.52 5.21 -0.81
N TYR A 102 -11.34 3.91 -0.97
CA TYR A 102 -12.01 3.12 -1.99
C TYR A 102 -13.03 2.19 -1.34
N THR A 103 -14.28 2.24 -1.77
CA THR A 103 -15.41 1.52 -1.16
C THR A 103 -16.08 0.58 -2.15
N VAL A 104 -16.59 -0.54 -1.65
CA VAL A 104 -17.54 -1.43 -2.33
C VAL A 104 -18.67 -1.80 -1.37
N SER A 105 -19.90 -1.71 -1.85
CA SER A 105 -21.07 -2.29 -1.16
C SER A 105 -21.22 -3.74 -1.62
N HIS A 106 -21.27 -4.68 -0.69
CA HIS A 106 -21.43 -6.10 -1.00
C HIS A 106 -22.38 -6.77 -0.01
N ARG A 107 -23.41 -7.43 -0.55
CA ARG A 107 -24.32 -8.32 0.17
C ARG A 107 -23.83 -9.77 0.14
N ILE A 108 -23.88 -10.42 1.30
CA ILE A 108 -23.49 -11.83 1.48
C ILE A 108 -24.70 -12.63 1.96
N ASP A 109 -25.22 -13.50 1.09
CA ASP A 109 -26.47 -14.27 1.34
C ASP A 109 -26.31 -15.51 2.25
N GLY A 110 -25.10 -15.82 2.72
CA GLY A 110 -24.81 -16.99 3.54
C GLY A 110 -24.29 -16.65 4.93
N GLU A 111 -24.72 -17.41 5.95
CA GLU A 111 -24.03 -17.48 7.26
C GLU A 111 -22.72 -18.27 7.09
N GLY A 112 -21.61 -17.76 7.64
CA GLY A 112 -20.31 -18.42 7.58
C GLY A 112 -19.11 -17.50 7.76
N ILE A 113 -17.91 -18.09 7.68
CA ILE A 113 -16.63 -17.37 7.69
C ILE A 113 -16.16 -17.12 6.25
N TYR A 114 -15.69 -15.91 6.01
CA TYR A 114 -15.30 -15.37 4.72
C TYR A 114 -13.97 -14.64 4.79
N TYR A 115 -13.36 -14.44 3.63
CA TYR A 115 -12.18 -13.61 3.44
C TYR A 115 -12.50 -12.48 2.48
N VAL A 116 -11.90 -11.32 2.75
CA VAL A 116 -11.82 -10.20 1.81
C VAL A 116 -10.37 -9.80 1.65
N GLN A 117 -9.93 -9.71 0.40
CA GLN A 117 -8.63 -9.17 0.02
C GLN A 117 -8.85 -7.94 -0.85
N SER A 118 -8.18 -6.83 -0.53
CA SER A 118 -8.10 -5.71 -1.46
C SER A 118 -6.86 -5.86 -2.35
N LEU A 119 -6.98 -5.47 -3.61
CA LEU A 119 -5.90 -5.37 -4.58
C LEU A 119 -5.81 -3.92 -5.01
N ILE A 120 -4.81 -3.23 -4.46
CA ILE A 120 -4.48 -1.84 -4.80
C ILE A 120 -3.20 -1.82 -5.63
N GLN A 121 -3.24 -1.14 -6.77
CA GLN A 121 -2.07 -0.88 -7.61
C GLN A 121 -2.03 0.59 -8.04
N THR A 122 -0.86 1.22 -7.90
CA THR A 122 -0.60 2.60 -8.35
C THR A 122 0.90 2.90 -8.35
N GLY A 123 1.38 3.59 -9.39
CA GLY A 123 2.77 4.06 -9.47
C GLY A 123 3.81 2.93 -9.53
N GLY A 124 3.40 1.75 -10.01
CA GLY A 124 4.23 0.53 -10.01
C GLY A 124 4.30 -0.23 -8.68
N GLU A 125 3.69 0.29 -7.60
CA GLU A 125 3.51 -0.44 -6.35
C GLU A 125 2.18 -1.22 -6.35
N ARG A 126 2.18 -2.40 -5.72
CA ARG A 126 1.00 -3.26 -5.56
C ARG A 126 0.95 -3.85 -4.16
N VAL A 127 -0.17 -3.66 -3.45
CA VAL A 127 -0.36 -4.12 -2.07
C VAL A 127 -1.68 -4.91 -1.99
N LEU A 128 -1.64 -6.00 -1.21
CA LEU A 128 -2.65 -7.08 -1.23
C LEU A 128 -3.13 -7.48 0.19
N PRO A 129 -3.59 -6.56 1.04
CA PRO A 129 -3.97 -6.89 2.40
C PRO A 129 -5.28 -7.70 2.40
N ILE A 130 -5.33 -8.71 3.28
CA ILE A 130 -6.42 -9.66 3.44
C ILE A 130 -6.89 -9.66 4.89
N LYS A 131 -8.21 -9.74 5.11
CA LYS A 131 -8.82 -9.94 6.43
C LYS A 131 -9.85 -11.07 6.34
N ARG A 132 -9.95 -11.85 7.43
CA ARG A 132 -11.01 -12.84 7.66
C ARG A 132 -12.14 -12.18 8.44
N PHE A 133 -13.38 -12.58 8.19
CA PHE A 133 -14.55 -12.05 8.87
C PHE A 133 -15.69 -13.08 8.91
N ALA A 134 -16.66 -12.85 9.79
CA ALA A 134 -17.84 -13.69 9.94
C ALA A 134 -19.10 -12.93 9.48
N VAL A 135 -20.08 -13.66 8.95
CA VAL A 135 -21.43 -13.17 8.63
C VAL A 135 -22.43 -14.07 9.34
N GLY A 136 -23.32 -13.48 10.14
CA GLY A 136 -24.29 -14.22 10.96
C GLY A 136 -23.75 -14.66 12.34
N PRO A 137 -24.64 -14.88 13.32
CA PRO A 137 -24.27 -15.02 14.73
C PRO A 137 -23.43 -16.27 15.04
N LYS A 138 -23.70 -17.43 14.43
CA LYS A 138 -22.92 -18.64 14.74
C LYS A 138 -21.49 -18.56 14.20
N ALA A 139 -21.34 -17.94 13.03
CA ALA A 139 -20.01 -17.72 12.45
C ALA A 139 -19.18 -16.73 13.28
N VAL A 140 -19.82 -15.77 13.96
CA VAL A 140 -19.14 -14.87 14.90
C VAL A 140 -18.64 -15.64 16.13
N GLU A 141 -19.47 -16.51 16.72
CA GLU A 141 -19.05 -17.39 17.82
C GLU A 141 -17.88 -18.30 17.42
N GLU A 142 -17.94 -18.90 16.22
CA GLU A 142 -16.88 -19.75 15.66
C GLU A 142 -15.58 -18.96 15.44
N LEU A 143 -15.64 -17.77 14.84
CA LEU A 143 -14.47 -16.93 14.60
C LEU A 143 -13.80 -16.48 15.91
N ILE A 144 -14.58 -16.12 16.93
CA ILE A 144 -14.06 -15.77 18.26
C ILE A 144 -13.35 -16.97 18.90
N ALA A 145 -13.91 -18.18 18.78
CA ALA A 145 -13.28 -19.40 19.28
C ALA A 145 -11.95 -19.69 18.55
N MET A 146 -11.93 -19.56 17.22
CA MET A 146 -10.71 -19.71 16.40
C MET A 146 -9.60 -18.72 16.79
N GLU A 147 -9.93 -17.43 16.95
CA GLU A 147 -8.95 -16.40 17.32
C GLU A 147 -8.43 -16.59 18.75
N SER A 148 -9.29 -17.06 19.66
CA SER A 148 -8.90 -17.40 21.03
C SER A 148 -7.91 -18.57 21.06
N ALA A 149 -8.17 -19.63 20.28
CA ALA A 149 -7.29 -20.78 20.16
C ALA A 149 -5.93 -20.42 19.53
N ALA A 150 -5.93 -19.64 18.44
CA ALA A 150 -4.71 -19.17 17.80
C ALA A 150 -3.83 -18.36 18.77
N ARG A 151 -4.44 -17.48 19.58
CA ARG A 151 -3.71 -16.69 20.58
C ARG A 151 -3.14 -17.53 21.72
N SER A 152 -3.83 -18.60 22.16
CA SER A 152 -3.26 -19.51 23.16
C SER A 152 -2.02 -20.26 22.65
N ASP A 153 -2.02 -20.66 21.37
CA ASP A 153 -0.88 -21.36 20.77
C ASP A 153 0.32 -20.41 20.58
N GLU A 154 0.10 -19.15 20.20
CA GLU A 154 1.16 -18.12 20.16
C GLU A 154 1.78 -17.89 21.55
N THR A 155 0.99 -17.94 22.62
CA THR A 155 1.49 -17.72 23.98
C THR A 155 2.35 -18.90 24.47
N ALA A 156 2.04 -20.13 24.04
CA ALA A 156 2.78 -21.34 24.42
C ALA A 156 4.17 -21.45 23.77
N HIS A 157 4.45 -20.72 22.70
CA HIS A 157 5.75 -20.67 22.04
C HIS A 157 6.63 -19.47 22.47
N GLY A 158 6.18 -18.65 23.42
CA GLY A 158 6.91 -17.51 23.95
C GLY A 158 7.97 -17.80 25.02
N GLU A 159 7.95 -18.99 25.66
CA GLU A 159 8.88 -19.34 26.75
C GLU A 159 10.27 -19.85 26.27
N HIS A 160 10.92 -19.09 25.38
CA HIS A 160 12.34 -19.22 25.10
C HIS A 160 12.98 -17.87 24.81
N HIS A 161 13.40 -17.16 25.87
CA HIS A 161 14.69 -16.43 26.05
C HIS A 161 14.61 -15.35 27.15
#